data_AF-A0A5C6FXR5-F1
#
_entry.id   AF-A0A5C6FXR5-F1
#
_cell.length_a   1.000
_cell.length_b   1.000
_cell.length_c   1.000
_cell.angle_alpha   90.00
_cell.angle_beta   90.00
_cell.angle_gamma   90.00
#
_symmetry.space_group_name_H-M   'P 1'
#
loop_
_entity.id
_entity.type
_entity.pdbx_description
1 polymer ?
#
loop_
_entity_poly.entity_id
_entity_poly.type
_entity_poly.pdbx_seq_one_letter_code
_entity_poly.pdbx_strand_id
1 'polypeptide(L)'
;MQSVELRTAFSWHCPSCRAANFVQPDVADLSDDDAEAAFRRFNDLEPWQPLPSDWQEFEIVTMPPRVTCCRCHREFITQPDAP
;
A
#
# COMPACT_ATOMS: atom_id res chain seq x y z
N MET A 1 14.42 -19.45 -19.59
CA MET A 1 13.07 -19.28 -19.04
C MET A 1 13.08 -18.02 -18.21
N GLN A 2 12.36 -16.97 -18.59
CA GLN A 2 12.24 -15.76 -17.78
C GLN A 2 10.97 -15.88 -16.93
N SER A 3 11.11 -15.82 -15.62
CA SER A 3 9.99 -15.74 -14.69
C SER A 3 9.49 -14.31 -14.63
N VAL A 4 8.17 -14.13 -14.65
CA VAL A 4 7.51 -12.84 -14.43
C VAL A 4 6.93 -12.86 -13.02
N GLU A 5 7.28 -11.86 -12.22
CA GLU A 5 6.73 -11.66 -10.87
C GLU A 5 5.66 -10.57 -10.94
N LEU A 6 4.46 -10.88 -10.46
CA LEU A 6 3.37 -9.91 -10.34
C LEU A 6 3.43 -9.30 -8.93
N ARG A 7 3.38 -7.97 -8.86
CA ARG A 7 3.36 -7.22 -7.61
C ARG A 7 2.19 -6.24 -7.58
N THR A 8 1.65 -6.00 -6.39
CA THR A 8 0.65 -4.96 -6.16
C THR A 8 1.22 -3.58 -6.49
N ALA A 9 0.39 -2.70 -7.05
CA ALA A 9 0.77 -1.34 -7.37
C ALA A 9 -0.43 -0.39 -7.18
N PHE A 10 -0.16 0.83 -6.74
CA PHE A 10 -1.14 1.91 -6.79
C PHE A 10 -1.17 2.53 -8.17
N SER A 11 -2.36 2.61 -8.77
CA SER A 11 -2.59 3.37 -9.99
C SER A 11 -2.90 4.84 -9.68
N TRP A 12 -2.29 5.77 -10.40
CA TRP A 12 -2.59 7.19 -10.28
C TRP A 12 -2.46 7.93 -11.62
N HIS A 13 -3.04 9.12 -11.71
CA HIS A 13 -2.96 9.97 -12.90
C HIS A 13 -2.12 11.21 -12.60
N CYS A 14 -1.15 11.49 -13.46
CA CYS A 14 -0.29 12.66 -13.29
C CYS A 14 -1.11 13.96 -13.34
N PRO A 15 -1.06 14.82 -12.30
CA PRO A 15 -1.78 16.09 -12.31
C PRO A 15 -1.36 17.04 -13.44
N SER A 16 -0.09 16.96 -13.87
CA SER A 16 0.45 17.83 -14.92
C SER A 16 0.15 17.35 -16.35
N CYS A 17 0.42 16.07 -16.66
CA CYS A 17 0.34 15.57 -18.04
C CYS A 17 -0.77 14.52 -18.28
N ARG A 18 -1.55 14.20 -17.24
CA ARG A 18 -2.67 13.24 -17.26
C ARG A 18 -2.33 11.80 -17.63
N ALA A 19 -1.05 11.47 -17.80
CA ALA A 19 -0.62 10.09 -18.02
C ALA A 19 -1.01 9.19 -16.83
N ALA A 20 -1.41 7.96 -17.13
CA ALA A 20 -1.56 6.90 -16.14
C ALA A 20 -0.17 6.44 -15.66
N ASN A 21 -0.03 6.22 -14.36
CA ASN A 21 1.19 5.79 -13.70
C ASN A 21 0.86 4.69 -12.69
N PHE A 22 1.86 3.88 -12.38
CA PHE A 22 1.82 2.83 -11.38
C PHE A 22 3.02 2.99 -10.47
N VAL A 23 2.82 2.83 -9.17
CA VAL A 23 3.90 2.88 -8.18
C VAL A 23 3.78 1.68 -7.24
N GLN A 24 4.92 1.09 -6.91
CA GLN A 24 4.97 0.06 -5.87
C GLN A 24 4.54 0.71 -4.55
N PRO A 25 3.69 0.05 -3.76
CA PRO A 25 3.25 0.60 -2.48
C PRO A 25 4.34 0.47 -1.42
N ASP A 26 4.25 1.30 -0.38
CA ASP A 26 5.05 1.14 0.83
C ASP A 26 4.29 0.25 1.83
N VAL A 27 5.01 -0.60 2.56
CA VAL A 27 4.43 -1.37 3.67
C VAL A 27 4.18 -0.42 4.83
N ALA A 28 2.97 -0.44 5.39
CA ALA A 28 2.61 0.38 6.53
C ALA A 28 3.41 -0.08 7.75
N ASP A 29 4.08 0.85 8.42
CA ASP A 29 4.70 0.61 9.72
C ASP A 29 3.63 0.71 10.80
N LEU A 30 3.06 -0.43 11.17
CA LEU A 30 1.99 -0.54 12.17
C LEU A 30 2.51 -1.29 13.39
N SER A 31 1.99 -0.92 14.55
CA SER A 31 2.15 -1.75 15.75
C SER A 31 1.43 -3.09 15.58
N ASP A 32 1.85 -4.13 16.30
CA ASP A 32 1.19 -5.45 16.26
C ASP A 32 -0.32 -5.34 16.59
N ASP A 33 -0.68 -4.49 17.56
CA ASP A 33 -2.06 -4.24 17.96
C ASP A 33 -2.88 -3.61 16.82
N ASP A 34 -2.31 -2.61 16.13
CA ASP A 34 -2.97 -1.95 14.98
C ASP A 34 -3.08 -2.88 13.77
N ALA A 35 -2.04 -3.69 13.52
CA ALA A 35 -2.02 -4.69 12.47
C ALA A 35 -3.07 -5.78 12.70
N GLU A 36 -3.20 -6.29 13.93
CA GLU A 36 -4.25 -7.24 14.31
C GLU A 36 -5.64 -6.62 14.12
N ALA A 37 -5.86 -5.41 14.63
CA ALA A 37 -7.14 -4.72 14.52
C ALA A 37 -7.55 -4.52 13.05
N ALA A 38 -6.59 -4.14 12.20
CA ALA A 38 -6.82 -3.97 10.78
C ALA A 38 -7.05 -5.30 10.05
N PHE A 39 -6.31 -6.36 10.37
CA PHE A 39 -6.55 -7.71 9.83
C PHE A 39 -7.96 -8.20 10.16
N ARG A 40 -8.39 -8.05 11.42
CA ARG A 40 -9.75 -8.43 11.85
C ARG A 40 -10.80 -7.65 11.08
N ARG A 41 -10.63 -6.33 10.96
CA ARG A 41 -11.56 -5.48 10.22
C ARG A 41 -11.64 -5.85 8.73
N PHE A 42 -10.50 -6.16 8.11
CA PHE A 42 -10.46 -6.53 6.69
C PHE A 42 -11.17 -7.87 6.43
N ASN A 43 -11.05 -8.81 7.37
CA ASN A 43 -11.64 -10.15 7.26
C ASN A 43 -13.01 -10.28 7.96
N ASP A 44 -13.60 -9.16 8.42
CA ASP A 44 -14.88 -9.12 9.14
C ASP A 44 -14.92 -10.08 10.35
N LEU A 45 -13.82 -10.09 11.13
CA LEU A 45 -13.66 -10.93 12.30
C LEU A 45 -14.01 -10.18 13.59
N GLU A 46 -14.80 -10.83 14.43
CA GLU A 46 -15.09 -10.39 15.79
C GLU A 46 -13.89 -10.58 16.73
N PRO A 47 -13.78 -9.82 17.84
CA PRO A 47 -12.61 -9.87 18.74
C PRO A 47 -12.33 -11.23 19.37
N TRP A 48 -13.37 -12.03 19.60
CA TRP A 48 -13.25 -13.36 20.22
C TRP A 48 -12.90 -14.47 19.21
N GLN A 49 -12.94 -14.19 17.90
CA GLN A 49 -12.58 -15.19 16.91
C GLN A 49 -11.06 -15.40 16.89
N PRO A 50 -10.60 -16.66 16.78
CA PRO A 50 -9.18 -16.96 16.66
C PRO A 50 -8.63 -16.41 15.34
N LEU A 51 -7.40 -15.90 15.38
CA LEU A 51 -6.65 -15.55 14.18
C LEU A 51 -6.00 -16.80 13.56
N PRO A 52 -5.87 -16.87 12.23
CA PRO A 52 -5.10 -17.92 11.58
C PRO A 52 -3.60 -17.77 11.93
N SER A 53 -2.83 -18.86 11.90
CA SER A 53 -1.44 -18.86 12.38
C SER A 53 -0.48 -17.96 11.58
N ASP A 54 -0.84 -17.64 10.35
CA ASP A 54 -0.11 -16.83 9.38
C ASP A 54 -0.65 -15.39 9.28
N TRP A 55 -1.50 -14.94 10.20
CA TRP A 55 -2.09 -13.60 10.13
C TRP A 55 -1.06 -12.47 10.06
N GLN A 56 0.15 -12.68 10.62
CA GLN A 56 1.26 -11.73 10.60
C GLN A 56 1.92 -11.58 9.22
N GLU A 57 1.64 -12.48 8.27
CA GLU A 57 2.06 -12.34 6.87
C GLU A 57 1.18 -11.33 6.10
N PHE A 58 0.11 -10.83 6.72
CA PHE A 58 -0.75 -9.82 6.13
C PHE A 58 -0.07 -8.45 6.12
N GLU A 59 0.38 -8.03 4.94
CA GLU A 59 0.93 -6.70 4.74
C GLU A 59 -0.17 -5.69 4.41
N ILE A 60 -0.28 -4.65 5.24
CA ILE A 60 -1.06 -3.47 4.91
C ILE A 60 -0.15 -2.51 4.16
N VAL A 61 -0.63 -2.04 3.01
CA VAL A 61 0.19 -1.21 2.12
C VAL A 61 -0.43 0.17 1.92
N THR A 62 0.41 1.18 1.76
CA THR A 62 0.00 2.58 1.60
C THR A 62 0.64 3.21 0.37
N MET A 63 0.02 4.27 -0.14
CA MET A 63 0.58 5.05 -1.23
C MET A 63 1.87 5.71 -0.73
N PRO A 64 3.02 5.56 -1.43
CA PRO A 64 4.26 6.19 -1.03
C PRO A 64 4.10 7.71 -0.94
N PRO A 65 4.72 8.39 0.03
CA PRO A 65 4.52 9.82 0.30
C PRO A 65 4.91 10.71 -0.88
N ARG A 66 5.73 10.19 -1.78
CA ARG A 66 6.16 10.85 -3.01
C ARG A 66 6.09 9.90 -4.20
N VAL A 67 5.62 10.41 -5.32
CA VAL A 67 5.52 9.66 -6.58
C VAL A 67 6.06 10.47 -7.74
N THR A 68 6.73 9.81 -8.68
CA THR A 68 7.30 10.45 -9.87
C THR A 68 6.58 9.98 -11.12
N CYS A 69 6.14 10.92 -11.97
CA CYS A 69 5.49 10.57 -13.22
C CYS A 69 6.50 9.98 -14.22
N CYS A 70 6.20 8.80 -14.78
CA CYS A 70 7.06 8.14 -15.77
C CYS A 70 7.17 8.90 -17.10
N ARG A 71 6.22 9.79 -17.40
CA ARG A 71 6.18 10.54 -18.68
C ARG A 71 6.82 11.92 -18.61
N CYS A 72 6.48 12.71 -17.59
CA CYS A 72 7.00 14.09 -17.47
C CYS A 72 8.08 14.24 -16.39
N HIS A 73 8.41 13.16 -15.66
CA HIS A 73 9.45 13.09 -14.63
C HIS A 73 9.29 14.09 -13.47
N ARG A 74 8.08 14.62 -13.27
CA ARG A 74 7.76 15.47 -12.12
C ARG A 74 7.41 14.62 -10.90
N GLU A 75 7.93 15.04 -9.75
CA GLU A 75 7.60 14.48 -8.44
C GLU A 75 6.33 15.16 -7.88
N PHE A 76 5.52 14.38 -7.17
CA PHE A 76 4.29 14.82 -6.51
C PHE A 76 4.24 14.22 -5.09
N ILE A 77 3.81 15.03 -4.13
CA ILE A 77 3.55 14.60 -2.75
C ILE A 77 2.13 14.02 -2.68
N THR A 78 1.98 12.83 -2.10
CA THR A 78 0.70 12.11 -1.99
C THR A 78 0.13 12.13 -0.57
N GLN A 79 0.99 12.30 0.44
CA GLN A 79 0.63 12.48 1.83
C GLN A 79 1.27 13.78 2.34
N PRO A 80 0.54 14.68 2.99
CA PRO A 80 1.15 15.80 3.68
C PRO A 80 2.11 15.26 4.75
N ASP A 81 3.29 15.87 4.90
CA ASP A 81 4.22 15.51 5.97
C ASP A 81 3.44 15.47 7.30
N ALA A 82 3.48 14.34 8.00
CA ALA A 82 2.90 14.25 9.32
C ALA A 82 3.58 15.31 10.22
N PRO A 83 2.82 16.06 11.03
CA PRO A 83 3.36 17.12 11.88
C PRO A 83 4.37 16.60 12.91
#